data_AF-A0A1V3QVY6-F1
#
_entry.id   AF-A0A1V3QVY6-F1
#
_cell.length_a   1.000
_cell.length_b   1.000
_cell.length_c   1.000
_cell.angle_alpha   90.00
_cell.angle_beta   90.00
_cell.angle_gamma   90.00
#
_symmetry.space_group_name_H-M   'P 1'
#
loop_
_entity.id
_entity.type
_entity.pdbx_description
1 polymer ?
#
loop_
_entity_poly.entity_id
_entity_poly.type
_entity_poly.pdbx_seq_one_letter_code
_entity_poly.pdbx_strand_id
1 'polypeptide(L)'
;MLPITLVILGGILLIAGIVLLLKSPKSESLNQVISAVKADGIMTPKEEKLIREVAESEGKNADATIAQIKKELADSQEDSETELIDVNQKAGLDFEKFVVQKFDSKYFDIRNWAGDKFVEGRYADTTTQPDIQLSLKLRGISYPFAVECKWRNHPKGDFVRFADDRQLERYKTFGQRENYPVFIVLGIGGKPSDPAELYIIPIHDLNKPILHQGAMRKYRKKVDSDFFFEQESGQLR
;
A
#
# COMPACT_ATOMS: atom_id res chain seq x y z
N MET A 1 53.29 29.96 14.64
CA MET A 1 51.88 30.39 14.72
C MET A 1 50.89 29.21 14.59
N LEU A 2 51.18 28.16 13.78
CA LEU A 2 50.29 26.99 13.62
C LEU A 2 49.97 26.10 14.85
N PRO A 3 50.86 25.91 15.86
CA PRO A 3 50.56 24.93 16.91
C PRO A 3 49.53 25.42 17.92
N ILE A 4 49.43 26.74 18.13
CA ILE A 4 48.49 27.35 19.09
C ILE A 4 47.05 27.27 18.56
N THR A 5 46.85 27.42 17.25
CA THR A 5 45.53 27.30 16.62
C THR A 5 44.95 25.89 16.68
N LEU A 6 45.79 24.85 16.61
CA LEU A 6 45.31 23.45 16.73
C LEU A 6 44.84 23.12 18.15
N VAL A 7 45.52 23.62 19.17
CA VAL A 7 45.16 23.38 20.57
C VAL A 7 43.83 24.07 20.92
N ILE A 8 43.62 25.30 20.42
CA ILE A 8 42.37 26.04 20.63
C ILE A 8 41.19 25.32 19.93
N LEU A 9 41.40 24.83 18.69
CA LEU A 9 40.36 24.12 17.95
C LEU A 9 39.98 22.79 18.62
N GLY A 10 40.96 22.06 19.16
CA GLY A 10 40.73 20.85 19.93
C GLY A 10 39.92 21.09 21.22
N GLY A 11 40.19 22.20 21.93
CA GLY A 11 39.42 22.59 23.10
C GLY A 11 37.95 22.90 22.79
N ILE A 12 37.68 23.60 21.69
CA ILE A 12 36.31 23.94 21.26
C ILE A 12 35.52 22.67 20.90
N LEU A 13 36.14 21.73 20.20
CA LEU A 13 35.50 20.46 19.83
C LEU A 13 35.18 19.58 21.05
N LEU A 14 36.06 19.60 22.07
CA LEU A 14 35.83 18.85 23.30
C LEU A 14 34.66 19.44 24.09
N ILE A 15 34.57 20.77 24.19
CA ILE A 15 33.45 21.46 24.84
C ILE A 15 32.13 21.19 24.07
N ALA A 16 32.15 21.26 22.74
CA ALA A 16 30.98 20.92 21.93
C ALA A 16 30.53 19.46 22.11
N GLY A 17 31.49 18.53 22.21
CA GLY A 17 31.22 17.12 22.50
C GLY A 17 30.60 16.90 23.89
N ILE A 18 31.09 17.60 24.91
CA ILE A 18 30.54 17.54 26.27
C ILE A 18 29.13 18.15 26.31
N VAL A 19 28.89 19.27 25.62
CA VAL A 19 27.55 19.89 25.52
C VAL A 19 26.56 18.97 24.80
N LEU A 20 27.00 18.24 23.77
CA LEU A 20 26.17 17.24 23.09
C LEU A 20 25.87 16.02 23.98
N LEU A 21 26.84 15.58 24.79
CA LEU A 21 26.68 14.48 25.75
C LEU A 21 25.78 14.84 26.95
N LEU A 22 25.75 16.11 27.36
CA LEU A 22 24.92 16.61 28.47
C LEU A 22 23.48 16.93 28.05
N LYS A 23 23.15 16.87 26.75
CA LYS A 23 21.80 17.12 26.25
C LYS A 23 20.91 15.89 26.51
N SER A 24 20.35 15.81 27.72
CA SER A 24 19.38 14.78 28.11
C SER A 24 18.14 14.80 27.18
N PRO A 25 17.52 13.63 26.89
CA PRO A 25 16.32 13.58 26.05
C PRO A 25 15.20 14.38 26.70
N LYS A 26 14.55 15.23 25.89
CA LYS A 26 13.44 16.08 26.33
C LYS A 26 12.29 15.16 26.80
N SER A 27 11.86 15.28 28.05
CA SER A 27 10.68 14.55 28.54
C SER A 27 9.46 15.01 27.74
N GLU A 28 8.89 14.11 26.93
CA GLU A 28 7.67 14.40 26.18
C GLU A 28 6.49 14.53 27.15
N SER A 29 5.66 15.56 26.94
CA SER A 29 4.44 15.75 27.74
C SER A 29 3.35 14.78 27.30
N LEU A 30 2.46 14.38 28.22
CA LEU A 30 1.37 13.43 27.93
C LEU A 30 0.52 13.87 26.75
N ASN A 31 0.24 15.18 26.64
CA ASN A 31 -0.55 15.72 25.53
C ASN A 31 0.13 15.54 24.17
N GLN A 32 1.45 15.62 24.10
CA GLN A 32 2.20 15.40 22.85
C GLN A 32 2.15 13.92 22.43
N VAL A 33 2.28 13.00 23.39
CA VAL A 33 2.17 11.56 23.15
C VAL A 33 0.74 11.21 22.70
N ILE A 34 -0.29 11.78 23.33
CA ILE A 34 -1.69 11.58 22.94
C ILE A 34 -1.97 12.11 21.53
N SER A 35 -1.47 13.29 21.18
CA SER A 35 -1.64 13.84 19.83
C SER A 35 -0.98 12.98 18.75
N ALA A 36 0.18 12.38 19.04
CA ALA A 36 0.85 11.47 18.12
C ALA A 36 0.04 10.18 17.90
N VAL A 37 -0.46 9.56 18.97
CA VAL A 37 -1.28 8.33 18.90
C VAL A 37 -2.61 8.59 18.18
N LYS A 38 -3.24 9.75 18.42
CA LYS A 38 -4.45 10.15 17.68
C LYS A 38 -4.19 10.36 16.19
N ALA A 39 -3.01 10.85 15.81
CA ALA A 39 -2.64 11.03 14.41
C ALA A 39 -2.33 9.71 13.70
N ASP A 40 -1.82 8.71 14.42
CA ASP A 40 -1.57 7.36 13.88
C ASP A 40 -2.86 6.53 13.81
N GLY A 41 -3.89 6.90 14.58
CA GLY A 41 -5.22 6.32 14.55
C GLY A 41 -5.31 4.91 15.14
N ILE A 42 -4.19 4.32 15.58
CA ILE A 42 -4.09 3.01 16.22
C ILE A 42 -3.12 3.16 17.40
N MET A 43 -3.48 2.62 18.57
CA MET A 43 -2.60 2.59 19.73
C MET A 43 -1.84 1.26 19.78
N THR A 44 -0.51 1.29 19.63
CA THR A 44 0.33 0.09 19.73
C THR A 44 0.71 -0.23 21.19
N PRO A 45 1.15 -1.47 21.51
CA PRO A 45 1.60 -1.84 22.86
C PRO A 45 2.79 -1.01 23.38
N LYS A 46 3.62 -0.47 22.47
CA LYS A 46 4.75 0.40 22.84
C LYS A 46 4.26 1.79 23.26
N GLU A 47 3.28 2.33 22.54
CA GLU A 47 2.68 3.63 22.84
C GLU A 47 1.81 3.57 24.09
N GLU A 48 1.09 2.46 24.31
CA GLU A 48 0.34 2.25 25.55
C GLU A 48 1.26 2.25 26.78
N LYS A 49 2.43 1.62 26.67
CA LYS A 49 3.45 1.64 27.73
C LYS A 49 4.01 3.04 27.96
N LEU A 50 4.30 3.79 26.89
CA LEU A 50 4.80 5.15 26.99
C LEU A 50 3.75 6.10 27.62
N ILE A 51 2.48 5.99 27.21
CA ILE A 51 1.38 6.76 27.77
C ILE A 51 1.22 6.46 29.26
N ARG A 52 1.36 5.20 29.68
CA ARG A 52 1.30 4.80 31.08
C ARG A 52 2.42 5.43 31.90
N GLU A 53 3.67 5.31 31.45
CA GLU A 53 4.83 5.90 32.12
C GLU A 53 4.73 7.42 32.24
N VAL A 54 4.28 8.11 31.18
CA VAL A 54 4.13 9.56 31.18
C VAL A 54 2.93 10.00 32.04
N ALA A 55 1.80 9.31 31.97
CA ALA A 55 0.63 9.61 32.79
C ALA A 55 0.90 9.44 34.29
N GLU A 56 1.62 8.38 34.68
CA GLU A 56 2.06 8.15 36.07
C GLU A 56 3.05 9.24 36.51
N SER A 57 3.99 9.65 35.65
CA SER A 57 4.93 10.74 35.95
C SER A 57 4.26 12.11 36.11
N GLU A 58 3.12 12.33 35.45
CA GLU A 58 2.29 13.53 35.58
C GLU A 58 1.24 13.42 36.71
N GLY A 59 1.23 12.34 37.50
CA GLY A 59 0.29 12.12 38.60
C GLY A 59 -1.16 11.86 38.17
N LYS A 60 -1.36 11.42 36.92
CA LYS A 60 -2.67 11.09 36.35
C LYS A 60 -2.95 9.59 36.44
N ASN A 61 -4.22 9.22 36.46
CA ASN A 61 -4.62 7.82 36.41
C ASN A 61 -4.38 7.27 35.00
N ALA A 62 -3.34 6.45 34.84
CA ALA A 62 -2.94 5.89 33.56
C ALA A 62 -4.04 5.01 32.93
N ASP A 63 -4.72 4.19 33.72
CA ASP A 63 -5.76 3.27 33.21
C ASP A 63 -6.98 4.03 32.70
N ALA A 64 -7.43 5.05 33.43
CA ALA A 64 -8.53 5.92 32.99
C ALA A 64 -8.16 6.71 31.72
N THR A 65 -6.91 7.18 31.63
CA THR A 65 -6.40 7.91 30.45
C THR A 65 -6.35 7.01 29.22
N ILE A 66 -5.82 5.79 29.35
CA ILE A 66 -5.76 4.81 28.26
C ILE A 66 -7.18 4.41 27.82
N ALA A 67 -8.09 4.19 28.77
CA ALA A 67 -9.49 3.84 28.46
C ALA A 67 -10.20 4.97 27.70
N GLN A 68 -9.99 6.23 28.08
CA GLN A 68 -10.56 7.37 27.38
C GLN A 68 -10.01 7.51 25.95
N ILE A 69 -8.69 7.35 25.76
CA ILE A 69 -8.08 7.42 24.42
C ILE A 69 -8.59 6.27 23.55
N LYS A 70 -8.67 5.04 24.08
CA LYS A 70 -9.21 3.88 23.35
C LYS A 70 -10.67 4.10 22.93
N LYS A 71 -11.49 4.70 23.80
CA LYS A 71 -12.88 5.06 23.48
C LYS A 71 -12.96 6.15 22.42
N GLU A 72 -12.17 7.22 22.55
CA GLU A 72 -12.14 8.31 21.55
C GLU A 72 -11.62 7.82 20.18
N LEU A 73 -10.67 6.87 20.16
CA LEU A 73 -10.22 6.22 18.93
C LEU A 73 -11.35 5.37 18.30
N ALA A 74 -12.04 4.56 19.10
CA ALA A 74 -13.15 3.73 18.63
C ALA A 74 -14.35 4.56 18.11
N ASP A 75 -14.77 5.59 18.86
CA ASP A 75 -15.86 6.48 18.48
C ASP A 75 -15.51 7.30 17.22
N SER A 76 -14.21 7.57 16.96
CA SER A 76 -13.74 8.21 15.72
C SER A 76 -13.57 7.24 14.54
N GLN A 77 -13.44 5.94 14.82
CA GLN A 77 -13.23 4.89 13.83
C GLN A 77 -14.54 4.40 13.23
N GLU A 78 -15.65 4.26 13.96
CA GLU A 78 -16.87 3.65 13.38
C GLU A 78 -17.49 4.46 12.21
N ASP A 79 -17.56 5.78 12.34
CA ASP A 79 -18.08 6.66 11.26
C ASP A 79 -17.06 6.82 10.11
N SER A 80 -15.76 6.90 10.44
CA SER A 80 -14.71 7.06 9.42
C SER A 80 -14.40 5.76 8.70
N GLU A 81 -14.40 4.61 9.35
CA GLU A 81 -14.09 3.31 8.76
C GLU A 81 -15.16 2.88 7.76
N THR A 82 -16.44 3.05 8.09
CA THR A 82 -17.53 2.72 7.15
C THR A 82 -17.45 3.57 5.88
N GLU A 83 -17.22 4.88 6.03
CA GLU A 83 -17.01 5.79 4.89
C GLU A 83 -15.70 5.49 4.13
N LEU A 84 -14.61 5.20 4.84
CA LEU A 84 -13.31 4.86 4.24
C LEU A 84 -13.37 3.51 3.50
N ILE A 85 -14.12 2.53 4.00
CA ILE A 85 -14.35 1.25 3.33
C ILE A 85 -15.12 1.49 2.03
N ASP A 86 -16.23 2.23 2.05
CA ASP A 86 -17.01 2.55 0.84
C ASP A 86 -16.18 3.37 -0.17
N VAL A 87 -15.42 4.35 0.30
CA VAL A 87 -14.50 5.14 -0.55
C VAL A 87 -13.41 4.27 -1.18
N ASN A 88 -12.80 3.35 -0.43
CA ASN A 88 -11.78 2.45 -0.95
C ASN A 88 -12.36 1.42 -1.92
N GLN A 89 -13.54 0.87 -1.64
CA GLN A 89 -14.25 -0.05 -2.55
C GLN A 89 -14.60 0.66 -3.86
N LYS A 90 -15.14 1.88 -3.76
CA LYS A 90 -15.42 2.72 -4.93
C LYS A 90 -14.17 3.02 -5.74
N ALA A 91 -13.06 3.36 -5.07
CA ALA A 91 -11.79 3.61 -5.74
C ALA A 91 -11.25 2.36 -6.45
N GLY A 92 -11.34 1.18 -5.84
CA GLY A 92 -10.99 -0.09 -6.47
C GLY A 92 -11.81 -0.33 -7.75
N LEU A 93 -13.14 -0.25 -7.64
CA LEU A 93 -14.05 -0.45 -8.76
C LEU A 93 -13.84 0.55 -9.90
N ASP A 94 -13.59 1.82 -9.57
CA ASP A 94 -13.35 2.86 -10.59
C ASP A 94 -12.01 2.63 -11.31
N PHE A 95 -10.98 2.11 -10.62
CA PHE A 95 -9.74 1.71 -11.27
C PHE A 95 -9.92 0.45 -12.14
N GLU A 96 -10.68 -0.55 -11.68
CA GLU A 96 -11.01 -1.73 -12.49
C GLU A 96 -11.72 -1.33 -13.80
N LYS A 97 -12.72 -0.44 -13.73
CA LYS A 97 -13.39 0.10 -14.92
C LYS A 97 -12.40 0.80 -15.86
N PHE A 98 -11.49 1.60 -15.32
CA PHE A 98 -10.43 2.24 -16.10
C PHE A 98 -9.58 1.20 -16.84
N VAL A 99 -9.17 0.12 -16.16
CA VAL A 99 -8.39 -0.97 -16.76
C VAL A 99 -9.18 -1.69 -17.85
N VAL A 100 -10.45 -2.03 -17.60
CA VAL A 100 -11.32 -2.66 -18.61
C VAL A 100 -11.40 -1.82 -19.89
N GLN A 101 -11.54 -0.51 -19.74
CA GLN A 101 -11.63 0.43 -20.88
C GLN A 101 -10.35 0.52 -21.72
N LYS A 102 -9.20 0.01 -21.24
CA LYS A 102 -7.97 -0.07 -22.03
C LYS A 102 -7.96 -1.24 -23.00
N PHE A 103 -8.90 -2.17 -22.92
CA PHE A 103 -9.01 -3.29 -23.83
C PHE A 103 -10.07 -3.00 -24.90
N ASP A 104 -9.69 -3.06 -26.17
CA ASP A 104 -10.64 -2.91 -27.28
C ASP A 104 -11.62 -4.10 -27.30
N SER A 105 -12.90 -3.81 -27.06
CA SER A 105 -13.98 -4.81 -27.03
C SER A 105 -14.15 -5.60 -28.33
N LYS A 106 -13.58 -5.15 -29.44
CA LYS A 106 -13.55 -5.90 -30.71
C LYS A 106 -12.66 -7.14 -30.62
N TYR A 107 -11.61 -7.08 -29.79
CA TYR A 107 -10.58 -8.11 -29.70
C TYR A 107 -10.58 -8.82 -28.35
N PHE A 108 -11.13 -8.23 -27.30
CA PHE A 108 -11.09 -8.77 -25.95
C PHE A 108 -12.48 -9.04 -25.40
N ASP A 109 -12.66 -10.26 -24.89
CA ASP A 109 -13.84 -10.65 -24.12
C ASP A 109 -13.49 -10.69 -22.63
N ILE A 110 -14.36 -10.12 -21.79
CA ILE A 110 -14.31 -10.33 -20.34
C ILE A 110 -14.93 -11.69 -20.04
N ARG A 111 -14.15 -12.61 -19.48
CA ARG A 111 -14.59 -13.95 -19.08
C ARG A 111 -15.13 -13.98 -17.65
N ASN A 112 -14.49 -13.21 -16.77
CA ASN A 112 -14.90 -13.04 -15.40
C ASN A 112 -14.49 -11.65 -14.92
N TRP A 113 -15.34 -11.05 -14.11
CA TRP A 113 -15.02 -9.84 -13.37
C TRP A 113 -15.40 -10.13 -11.92
N ALA A 114 -14.39 -10.50 -11.13
CA ALA A 114 -14.56 -10.86 -9.74
C ALA A 114 -15.04 -9.63 -8.95
N GLY A 115 -15.87 -9.88 -7.95
CA GLY A 115 -16.26 -8.87 -6.97
C GLY A 115 -16.23 -9.48 -5.58
N ASP A 116 -16.17 -8.61 -4.58
CA ASP A 116 -16.21 -8.99 -3.18
C ASP A 116 -17.66 -9.36 -2.80
N LYS A 117 -18.07 -10.57 -3.18
CA LYS A 117 -19.34 -11.15 -2.76
C LYS A 117 -19.10 -11.99 -1.51
N PHE A 118 -19.50 -11.45 -0.36
CA PHE A 118 -19.46 -12.15 0.92
C PHE A 118 -20.78 -12.01 1.67
N VAL A 119 -21.18 -13.07 2.38
CA VAL A 119 -22.32 -13.07 3.30
C VAL A 119 -21.95 -13.92 4.51
N GLU A 120 -22.05 -13.36 5.72
CA GLU A 120 -21.83 -14.08 6.99
C GLU A 120 -20.50 -14.85 7.05
N GLY A 121 -19.41 -14.24 6.58
CA GLY A 121 -18.06 -14.85 6.58
C GLY A 121 -17.85 -15.92 5.51
N ARG A 122 -18.83 -16.16 4.62
CA ARG A 122 -18.67 -16.98 3.42
C ARG A 122 -18.27 -16.10 2.26
N TYR A 123 -17.13 -16.41 1.65
CA TYR A 123 -16.64 -15.71 0.46
C TYR A 123 -16.91 -16.58 -0.76
N ALA A 124 -17.25 -15.94 -1.88
CA ALA A 124 -17.23 -16.65 -3.15
C ALA A 124 -15.79 -17.06 -3.50
N ASP A 125 -15.59 -18.24 -4.08
CA ASP A 125 -14.27 -18.68 -4.54
C ASP A 125 -13.61 -17.67 -5.51
N THR A 126 -14.43 -16.94 -6.27
CA THR A 126 -13.99 -15.88 -7.19
C THR A 126 -13.36 -14.69 -6.48
N THR A 127 -13.75 -14.40 -5.24
CA THR A 127 -13.08 -13.38 -4.40
C THR A 127 -11.62 -13.73 -4.18
N THR A 128 -11.25 -15.00 -4.38
CA THR A 128 -9.86 -15.41 -4.22
C THR A 128 -8.96 -15.19 -5.46
N GLN A 129 -9.57 -14.92 -6.61
CA GLN A 129 -8.95 -14.91 -7.94
C GLN A 129 -8.57 -13.48 -8.36
N PRO A 130 -7.80 -13.31 -9.45
CA PRO A 130 -7.55 -11.98 -9.99
C PRO A 130 -8.84 -11.25 -10.37
N ASP A 131 -8.87 -9.94 -10.17
CA ASP A 131 -10.06 -9.09 -10.36
C ASP A 131 -10.74 -9.27 -11.73
N ILE A 132 -9.96 -9.35 -12.81
CA ILE A 132 -10.49 -9.46 -14.18
C ILE A 132 -9.82 -10.60 -14.92
N GLN A 133 -10.62 -11.49 -15.52
CA GLN A 133 -10.14 -12.51 -16.46
C GLN A 133 -10.64 -12.15 -17.85
N LEU A 134 -9.72 -12.07 -18.80
CA LEU A 134 -9.99 -11.67 -20.17
C LEU A 134 -9.59 -12.77 -21.14
N SER A 135 -10.03 -12.64 -22.38
CA SER A 135 -9.38 -13.34 -23.49
C SER A 135 -9.30 -12.51 -24.74
N LEU A 136 -8.12 -12.53 -25.35
CA LEU A 136 -7.91 -12.05 -26.70
C LEU A 136 -8.50 -13.05 -27.70
N LYS A 137 -9.25 -12.55 -28.68
CA LYS A 137 -9.81 -13.30 -29.81
C LYS A 137 -9.07 -12.94 -31.08
N LEU A 138 -8.32 -13.88 -31.62
CA LEU A 138 -7.65 -13.73 -32.91
C LEU A 138 -7.96 -14.93 -33.79
N ARG A 139 -8.55 -14.68 -34.97
CA ARG A 139 -8.83 -15.71 -35.98
C ARG A 139 -9.62 -16.91 -35.41
N GLY A 140 -10.55 -16.65 -34.51
CA GLY A 140 -11.36 -17.69 -33.84
C GLY A 140 -10.65 -18.42 -32.70
N ILE A 141 -9.37 -18.15 -32.44
CA ILE A 141 -8.62 -18.70 -31.31
C ILE A 141 -8.73 -17.75 -30.13
N SER A 142 -8.87 -18.31 -28.93
CA SER A 142 -9.00 -17.55 -27.70
C SER A 142 -7.80 -17.73 -26.80
N TYR A 143 -7.17 -16.62 -26.42
CA TYR A 143 -5.98 -16.59 -25.58
C TYR A 143 -6.33 -15.95 -24.24
N PRO A 144 -6.55 -16.75 -23.18
CA PRO A 144 -6.90 -16.22 -21.88
C PRO A 144 -5.71 -15.63 -21.13
N PHE A 145 -6.01 -14.64 -20.29
CA PHE A 145 -5.10 -14.08 -19.31
C PHE A 145 -5.93 -13.43 -18.18
N ALA A 146 -5.28 -13.06 -17.09
CA ALA A 146 -5.93 -12.40 -15.96
C ALA A 146 -5.15 -11.19 -15.47
N VAL A 147 -5.87 -10.25 -14.87
CA VAL A 147 -5.36 -8.98 -14.38
C VAL A 147 -5.90 -8.74 -12.98
N GLU A 148 -5.01 -8.52 -12.04
CA GLU A 148 -5.31 -7.97 -10.73
C GLU A 148 -5.12 -6.44 -10.78
N CYS A 149 -6.13 -5.71 -10.32
CA CYS A 149 -6.16 -4.26 -10.34
C CYS A 149 -5.80 -3.71 -8.95
N LYS A 150 -4.80 -2.82 -8.90
CA LYS A 150 -4.42 -2.13 -7.67
C LYS A 150 -4.19 -0.66 -7.94
N TRP A 151 -4.90 0.21 -7.23
CA TRP A 151 -4.63 1.64 -7.22
C TRP A 151 -4.08 2.09 -5.87
N ARG A 152 -3.14 3.03 -5.89
CA ARG A 152 -2.51 3.61 -4.70
C ARG A 152 -2.43 5.13 -4.87
N ASN A 153 -3.16 5.89 -4.06
CA ASN A 153 -3.13 7.35 -4.14
C ASN A 153 -1.72 7.92 -3.91
N HIS A 154 -1.11 7.62 -2.77
CA HIS A 154 0.22 8.12 -2.41
C HIS A 154 1.02 7.02 -1.68
N PRO A 155 1.80 6.19 -2.39
CA PRO A 155 2.70 5.27 -1.73
C PRO A 155 3.72 6.07 -0.88
N LYS A 156 3.81 5.74 0.42
CA LYS A 156 4.77 6.35 1.34
C LYS A 156 6.13 5.67 1.17
N GLY A 157 7.18 6.46 0.93
CA GLY A 157 8.56 5.97 0.78
C GLY A 157 8.83 5.29 -0.56
N ASP A 158 9.98 4.63 -0.67
CA ASP A 158 10.50 4.14 -1.96
C ASP A 158 9.90 2.80 -2.42
N PHE A 159 8.99 2.21 -1.63
CA PHE A 159 8.42 0.89 -1.90
C PHE A 159 6.90 0.95 -2.04
N VAL A 160 6.37 0.18 -3.00
CA VAL A 160 4.93 0.10 -3.26
C VAL A 160 4.47 -1.33 -3.05
N ARG A 161 3.60 -1.52 -2.06
CA ARG A 161 2.93 -2.79 -1.78
C ARG A 161 1.60 -2.85 -2.55
N PHE A 162 1.43 -3.89 -3.34
CA PHE A 162 0.23 -4.13 -4.14
C PHE A 162 -0.55 -5.37 -3.68
N ALA A 163 0.02 -6.22 -2.83
CA ALA A 163 -0.67 -7.36 -2.23
C ALA A 163 -0.13 -7.70 -0.83
N ASP A 164 -0.78 -8.62 -0.11
CA ASP A 164 -0.13 -9.42 0.93
C ASP A 164 0.50 -10.70 0.33
N ASP A 165 1.27 -11.43 1.13
CA ASP A 165 1.97 -12.64 0.65
C ASP A 165 0.98 -13.75 0.23
N ARG A 166 -0.17 -13.87 0.90
CA ARG A 166 -1.19 -14.87 0.60
C ARG A 166 -1.91 -14.55 -0.70
N GLN A 167 -2.22 -13.28 -0.94
CA GLN A 167 -2.80 -12.77 -2.17
C GLN A 167 -1.87 -13.05 -3.36
N LEU A 168 -0.59 -12.68 -3.24
CA LEU A 168 0.39 -12.96 -4.29
C LEU A 168 0.46 -14.46 -4.62
N GLU A 169 0.50 -15.32 -3.59
CA GLU A 169 0.55 -16.77 -3.79
C GLU A 169 -0.74 -17.32 -4.43
N ARG A 170 -1.90 -16.80 -4.03
CA ARG A 170 -3.18 -17.15 -4.65
C ARG A 170 -3.21 -16.82 -6.13
N TYR A 171 -2.74 -15.63 -6.52
CA TYR A 171 -2.69 -15.26 -7.94
C TYR A 171 -1.70 -16.12 -8.74
N LYS A 172 -0.55 -16.50 -8.15
CA LYS A 172 0.39 -17.45 -8.77
C LYS A 172 -0.24 -18.83 -8.95
N THR A 173 -0.89 -19.34 -7.90
CA THR A 173 -1.58 -20.63 -7.90
C THR A 173 -2.70 -20.63 -8.94
N PHE A 174 -3.47 -19.54 -9.02
CA PHE A 174 -4.48 -19.34 -10.06
C PHE A 174 -3.86 -19.42 -11.46
N GLY A 175 -2.80 -18.66 -11.73
CA GLY A 175 -2.12 -18.66 -13.03
C GLY A 175 -1.61 -20.05 -13.44
N GLN A 176 -1.06 -20.81 -12.49
CA GLN A 176 -0.61 -22.18 -12.72
C GLN A 176 -1.78 -23.15 -12.98
N ARG A 177 -2.83 -23.08 -12.16
CA ARG A 177 -4.00 -23.97 -12.23
C ARG A 177 -4.78 -23.77 -13.53
N GLU A 178 -5.02 -22.52 -13.91
CA GLU A 178 -5.78 -22.17 -15.11
C GLU A 178 -4.90 -22.16 -16.38
N ASN A 179 -3.58 -22.21 -16.23
CA ASN A 179 -2.60 -21.97 -17.29
C ASN A 179 -2.78 -20.60 -17.97
N TYR A 180 -2.96 -19.55 -17.15
CA TYR A 180 -3.18 -18.17 -17.59
C TYR A 180 -1.94 -17.32 -17.26
N PRO A 181 -1.48 -16.45 -18.18
CA PRO A 181 -0.65 -15.32 -17.81
C PRO A 181 -1.43 -14.40 -16.87
N VAL A 182 -0.80 -14.01 -15.76
CA VAL A 182 -1.42 -13.12 -14.76
C VAL A 182 -0.55 -11.89 -14.60
N PHE A 183 -1.19 -10.72 -14.53
CA PHE A 183 -0.54 -9.43 -14.38
C PHE A 183 -1.12 -8.66 -13.21
N ILE A 184 -0.29 -7.88 -12.53
CA ILE A 184 -0.74 -6.78 -11.68
C ILE A 184 -0.76 -5.53 -12.54
N VAL A 185 -1.93 -4.92 -12.69
CA VAL A 185 -2.04 -3.56 -13.24
C VAL A 185 -2.12 -2.60 -12.06
N LEU A 186 -1.10 -1.75 -11.96
CA LEU A 186 -0.89 -0.86 -10.81
C LEU A 186 -1.00 0.60 -11.25
N GLY A 187 -1.99 1.30 -10.72
CA GLY A 187 -2.15 2.74 -10.83
C GLY A 187 -1.59 3.46 -9.61
N ILE A 188 -0.84 4.54 -9.81
CA ILE A 188 -0.28 5.35 -8.72
C ILE A 188 -0.67 6.82 -8.90
N GLY A 189 -1.13 7.47 -7.85
CA GLY A 189 -1.53 8.87 -7.85
C GLY A 189 -2.76 9.16 -8.71
N GLY A 190 -3.07 10.45 -8.86
CA GLY A 190 -4.19 10.92 -9.67
C GLY A 190 -5.54 10.48 -9.10
N LYS A 191 -6.47 10.13 -9.98
CA LYS A 191 -7.74 9.49 -9.61
C LYS A 191 -7.69 8.01 -9.99
N PRO A 192 -8.48 7.14 -9.37
CA PRO A 192 -8.59 5.75 -9.82
C PRO A 192 -8.99 5.63 -11.30
N SER A 193 -9.87 6.51 -11.77
CA SER A 193 -10.27 6.55 -13.19
C SER A 193 -9.25 7.23 -14.12
N ASP A 194 -8.20 7.85 -13.58
CA ASP A 194 -7.19 8.62 -14.29
C ASP A 194 -5.90 8.69 -13.46
N PRO A 195 -5.17 7.56 -13.34
CA PRO A 195 -4.01 7.47 -12.47
C PRO A 195 -2.86 8.28 -13.06
N ALA A 196 -2.05 8.92 -12.21
CA ALA A 196 -0.90 9.70 -12.67
C ALA A 196 0.19 8.80 -13.32
N GLU A 197 0.32 7.57 -12.83
CA GLU A 197 1.23 6.57 -13.36
C GLU A 197 0.55 5.21 -13.47
N LEU A 198 0.96 4.44 -14.48
CA LEU A 198 0.41 3.11 -14.75
C LEU A 198 1.54 2.12 -15.01
N TYR A 199 1.40 0.92 -14.44
CA TYR A 199 2.37 -0.16 -14.55
C TYR A 199 1.66 -1.48 -14.84
N ILE A 200 2.28 -2.33 -15.65
CA ILE A 200 1.81 -3.68 -15.95
C ILE A 200 2.91 -4.66 -15.57
N ILE A 201 2.72 -5.41 -14.50
CA ILE A 201 3.76 -6.24 -13.89
C ILE A 201 3.36 -7.72 -14.03
N PRO A 202 4.10 -8.52 -14.81
CA PRO A 202 3.84 -9.96 -14.89
C PRO A 202 4.05 -10.63 -13.54
N ILE A 203 3.13 -11.50 -13.12
CA ILE A 203 3.22 -12.10 -11.79
C ILE A 203 4.45 -12.97 -11.59
N HIS A 204 4.95 -13.59 -12.67
CA HIS A 204 6.13 -14.46 -12.62
C HIS A 204 7.42 -13.70 -12.31
N ASP A 205 7.43 -12.37 -12.50
CA ASP A 205 8.55 -11.51 -12.12
C ASP A 205 8.54 -11.15 -10.63
N LEU A 206 7.46 -11.48 -9.91
CA LEU A 206 7.24 -11.06 -8.53
C LEU A 206 7.62 -12.16 -7.53
N ASN A 207 8.72 -11.93 -6.81
CA ASN A 207 9.10 -12.77 -5.66
C ASN A 207 8.51 -12.28 -4.33
N LYS A 208 8.09 -11.00 -4.28
CA LYS A 208 7.52 -10.36 -3.09
C LYS A 208 6.33 -9.48 -3.52
N PRO A 209 5.34 -9.23 -2.66
CA PRO A 209 4.16 -8.44 -3.00
C PRO A 209 4.40 -6.92 -2.88
N ILE A 210 5.67 -6.52 -2.96
CA ILE A 210 6.16 -5.16 -2.79
C ILE A 210 7.38 -4.96 -3.69
N LEU A 211 7.45 -3.80 -4.35
CA LEU A 211 8.58 -3.43 -5.20
C LEU A 211 9.09 -2.04 -4.89
N HIS A 212 10.39 -1.83 -5.07
CA HIS A 212 10.98 -0.50 -5.06
C HIS A 212 10.53 0.29 -6.30
N GLN A 213 10.21 1.57 -6.16
CA GLN A 213 9.71 2.43 -7.26
C GLN A 213 10.64 2.41 -8.47
N GLY A 214 11.96 2.52 -8.24
CA GLY A 214 12.95 2.43 -9.32
C GLY A 214 12.93 1.11 -10.10
N ALA A 215 12.61 -0.02 -9.44
CA ALA A 215 12.49 -1.32 -10.09
C ALA A 215 11.20 -1.46 -10.91
N MET A 216 10.15 -0.70 -10.58
CA MET A 216 8.89 -0.69 -11.33
C MET A 216 9.00 0.03 -12.67
N ARG A 217 10.00 0.90 -12.85
CA ARG A 217 10.15 1.74 -14.05
C ARG A 217 10.15 0.95 -15.37
N LYS A 218 10.69 -0.28 -15.38
CA LYS A 218 10.70 -1.15 -16.57
C LYS A 218 9.32 -1.68 -16.97
N TYR A 219 8.34 -1.63 -16.07
CA TYR A 219 6.94 -2.05 -16.28
C TYR A 219 6.01 -0.89 -16.60
N ARG A 220 6.56 0.33 -16.77
CA ARG A 220 5.75 1.54 -16.96
C ARG A 220 4.98 1.46 -18.28
N LYS A 221 3.70 1.77 -18.21
CA LYS A 221 2.76 1.93 -19.31
C LYS A 221 2.33 3.38 -19.42
N LYS A 222 2.15 3.90 -20.64
CA LYS A 222 1.54 5.21 -20.84
C LYS A 222 0.06 5.13 -20.49
N VAL A 223 -0.40 6.02 -19.60
CA VAL A 223 -1.78 6.03 -19.07
C VAL A 223 -2.81 6.10 -20.21
N ASP A 224 -2.58 6.94 -21.22
CA ASP A 224 -3.53 7.13 -22.33
C ASP A 224 -3.49 6.02 -23.40
N SER A 225 -2.61 5.03 -23.29
CA SER A 225 -2.47 3.99 -24.30
C SER A 225 -3.29 2.75 -23.97
N ASP A 226 -3.90 2.18 -25.00
CA ASP A 226 -4.62 0.90 -24.91
C ASP A 226 -3.68 -0.25 -24.57
N PHE A 227 -4.27 -1.31 -24.02
CA PHE A 227 -3.57 -2.52 -23.64
C PHE A 227 -3.59 -3.54 -24.78
N PHE A 228 -2.43 -4.14 -25.03
CA PHE A 228 -2.27 -5.17 -26.04
C PHE A 228 -1.67 -6.43 -25.43
N PHE A 229 -2.34 -7.57 -25.64
CA PHE A 229 -1.82 -8.87 -25.21
C PHE A 229 -1.10 -9.55 -26.37
N GLU A 230 0.22 -9.69 -26.23
CA GLU A 230 1.09 -10.34 -27.19
C GLU A 230 1.09 -11.86 -26.93
N GLN A 231 0.21 -12.59 -27.62
CA GLN A 231 -0.05 -14.01 -27.35
C GLN A 231 1.20 -14.92 -27.48
N GLU A 232 2.14 -14.57 -28.36
CA GLU A 232 3.35 -15.38 -28.60
C GLU A 232 4.31 -15.33 -27.40
N SER A 233 4.47 -14.14 -26.80
CA SER A 233 5.36 -13.93 -25.66
C SER A 233 4.64 -14.06 -24.31
N GLY A 234 3.30 -14.06 -24.33
CA GLY A 234 2.49 -14.02 -23.12
C GLY A 234 2.63 -12.71 -22.34
N GLN A 235 2.95 -11.60 -23.02
CA GLN A 235 3.12 -10.29 -22.38
C GLN A 235 1.93 -9.37 -22.61
N LEU A 236 1.59 -8.57 -21.60
CA LEU A 236 0.61 -7.49 -21.68
C LEU A 236 1.36 -6.16 -21.75
N ARG A 237 1.05 -5.33 -22.75
CA ARG A 237 1.81 -4.12 -23.11
C ARG A 237 0.94 -2.89 -23.28
#